data_AF-A0A0R2MTH3-F1
#
_entry.id   AF-A0A0R2MTH3-F1
#
_cell.length_a   1.000
_cell.length_b   1.000
_cell.length_c   1.000
_cell.angle_alpha   90.00
_cell.angle_beta   90.00
_cell.angle_gamma   90.00
#
_symmetry.space_group_name_H-M   'P 1'
#
loop_
_entity.id
_entity.type
_entity.pdbx_description
1 polymer ?
#
loop_
_entity_poly.entity_id
_entity_poly.type
_entity_poly.pdbx_seq_one_letter_code
_entity_poly.pdbx_strand_id
1 'polypeptide(L)' 'MIREYIPKGTDIATITDEEINRMVWQINTRPRKMFGWKSSLEVFWSEMFHLA' A
#
# COMPACT_ATOMS: atom_id res chain seq x y z
N MET A 1 1.90 -7.51 -3.06
CA MET A 1 2.90 -6.73 -3.84
C MET A 1 2.18 -6.05 -4.99
N ILE A 2 2.72 -4.97 -5.58
CA ILE A 2 2.11 -4.29 -6.75
C ILE A 2 1.78 -5.27 -7.89
N ARG A 3 2.59 -6.32 -8.06
CA ARG A 3 2.39 -7.40 -9.03
C ARG A 3 1.11 -8.22 -8.84
N GLU A 4 0.44 -8.14 -7.70
CA GLU A 4 -0.89 -8.72 -7.48
C GLU A 4 -1.98 -7.96 -8.23
N TYR A 5 -1.69 -6.71 -8.63
CA TYR A 5 -2.65 -5.84 -9.31
C TYR A 5 -2.19 -5.42 -10.72
N ILE A 6 -0.87 -5.23 -10.91
CA ILE A 6 -0.28 -4.82 -12.18
C ILE A 6 0.65 -5.92 -12.69
N PRO A 7 0.23 -6.69 -13.72
CA PRO A 7 1.08 -7.71 -14.33
C PRO A 7 2.42 -7.17 -14.82
N LYS A 8 3.39 -8.05 -15.00
CA LYS A 8 4.69 -7.66 -15.55
C LYS A 8 4.52 -7.26 -17.02
N GLY A 9 5.07 -6.12 -17.41
CA GLY A 9 5.00 -5.60 -18.78
C GLY A 9 3.78 -4.72 -19.06
N THR A 10 2.88 -4.55 -18.09
CA THR A 10 1.82 -3.55 -18.17
C THR A 10 2.43 -2.15 -18.05
N ASP A 11 2.10 -1.28 -19.01
CA ASP A 11 2.40 0.14 -18.91
C ASP A 11 1.53 0.78 -17.81
N ILE A 12 2.17 1.39 -16.81
CA ILE A 12 1.47 1.98 -15.67
C ILE A 12 0.78 3.28 -16.09
N ALA A 13 1.28 3.97 -17.13
CA ALA A 13 0.71 5.23 -17.61
C ALA A 13 -0.71 5.07 -18.18
N THR A 14 -1.13 3.83 -18.49
CA THR A 14 -2.48 3.54 -19.00
C THR A 14 -3.51 3.27 -17.89
N ILE A 15 -3.08 3.24 -16.62
CA ILE A 15 -3.94 2.96 -15.46
C ILE A 15 -4.42 4.29 -14.88
N THR A 16 -5.69 4.40 -14.52
CA THR A 16 -6.22 5.67 -13.99
C THR A 16 -5.73 5.94 -12.57
N ASP A 17 -5.71 7.21 -12.18
CA ASP A 17 -5.34 7.60 -10.82
C ASP A 17 -6.28 6.96 -9.78
N GLU A 18 -7.57 6.79 -10.08
CA GLU A 18 -8.52 6.10 -9.20
C GLU A 18 -8.14 4.62 -9.00
N GLU A 19 -7.73 3.93 -10.07
CA GLU A 19 -7.25 2.56 -9.98
C GLU A 19 -5.98 2.48 -9.14
N ILE A 20 -5.03 3.38 -9.36
CA ILE A 20 -3.80 3.49 -8.57
C ILE A 20 -4.13 3.71 -7.10
N ASN A 21 -4.99 4.66 -6.79
CA ASN A 21 -5.39 4.97 -5.42
C ASN A 21 -6.06 3.78 -4.73
N ARG A 22 -6.91 3.03 -5.43
CA ARG A 22 -7.53 1.80 -4.89
C ARG A 22 -6.48 0.73 -4.58
N MET A 23 -5.52 0.50 -5.48
CA MET A 23 -4.44 -0.47 -5.26
C MET A 23 -3.54 -0.05 -4.09
N VAL A 24 -3.14 1.21 -4.03
CA VAL A 24 -2.30 1.78 -2.96
C VAL A 24 -2.99 1.65 -1.61
N TRP A 25 -4.28 1.99 -1.54
CA TRP A 25 -5.06 1.84 -0.31
C TRP A 25 -5.05 0.40 0.19
N GLN A 26 -5.35 -0.57 -0.67
CA GLN A 26 -5.32 -1.99 -0.30
C GLN A 26 -3.93 -2.46 0.13
N ILE A 27 -2.87 -2.05 -0.58
CA ILE A 27 -1.49 -2.41 -0.25
C ILE A 27 -1.07 -1.87 1.13
N ASN A 28 -1.47 -0.63 1.44
CA ASN A 28 -1.07 0.06 2.67
C ASN A 28 -1.91 -0.37 3.89
N THR A 29 -3.16 -0.76 3.68
CA THR A 29 -4.05 -1.26 4.75
C THR A 29 -3.93 -2.77 5.00
N ARG A 30 -3.21 -3.50 4.14
CA ARG A 30 -3.03 -4.95 4.32
C ARG A 30 -2.22 -5.27 5.58
N PRO A 31 -2.75 -6.07 6.52
CA PRO A 31 -2.02 -6.60 7.67
C PRO A 31 -0.77 -7.39 7.25
N ARG A 32 0.37 -7.13 7.91
CA ARG A 32 1.63 -7.86 7.64
C ARG A 32 2.14 -8.53 8.90
N LYS A 33 2.44 -9.83 8.81
CA LYS A 33 3.00 -10.61 9.92
C LYS A 33 4.27 -9.98 10.51
N MET A 34 5.12 -9.38 9.67
CA MET A 34 6.34 -8.69 10.11
C MET A 34 6.08 -7.48 11.02
N PHE A 35 4.89 -6.88 10.95
CA PHE A 35 4.47 -5.76 11.79
C PHE A 35 3.55 -6.22 12.94
N GLY A 36 3.62 -7.48 13.34
CA GLY A 36 2.70 -8.04 14.34
C GLY A 36 1.24 -8.01 13.88
N TRP A 37 1.02 -8.20 12.58
CA TRP A 37 -0.29 -8.09 11.92
C TRP A 37 -0.90 -6.69 11.84
N LYS A 38 -0.11 -5.64 12.13
CA LYS A 38 -0.48 -4.28 11.74
C LYS A 38 -0.24 -4.07 10.24
N SER A 39 -0.99 -3.14 9.67
CA SER A 39 -0.79 -2.63 8.32
C SER A 39 0.37 -1.64 8.26
N SER A 40 0.94 -1.43 7.06
CA SER A 40 1.98 -0.42 6.88
C SER A 40 1.48 0.98 7.25
N LEU A 41 0.21 1.27 6.96
CA LEU A 41 -0.41 2.55 7.27
C LEU A 41 -0.50 2.80 8.79
N GLU A 42 -0.91 1.80 9.57
CA GLU A 42 -0.96 1.92 11.03
C GLU A 42 0.42 2.12 11.65
N VAL A 43 1.44 1.39 11.16
CA VAL A 43 2.82 1.57 11.61
C VAL A 43 3.30 2.98 11.26
N PHE A 44 3.07 3.44 10.03
CA PHE A 44 3.44 4.80 9.60
C PHE A 44 2.84 5.87 10.51
N TRP A 45 1.54 5.80 10.79
CA TRP A 45 0.89 6.76 11.68
C TRP A 45 1.43 6.68 13.12
N SER A 46 1.68 5.48 13.64
CA SER A 46 2.27 5.31 14.97
C SER A 46 3.61 6.03 15.07
N GLU A 47 4.50 5.86 14.09
CA GLU A 47 5.83 6.51 14.08
C GLU A 47 5.72 8.03 13.90
N MET A 48 4.86 8.49 12.97
CA MET A 48 4.67 9.92 12.70
C MET A 48 4.12 10.68 13.92
N PHE A 49 3.20 10.09 14.69
CA PHE A 49 2.62 10.72 15.87
C PHE A 49 3.44 10.50 17.16
N HIS A 50 4.41 9.59 17.16
CA HIS A 50 5.37 9.45 18.26
C HIS A 50 6.57 10.40 18.16
N LEU A 51 6.75 11.08 17.01
CA LEU A 51 7.78 12.10 16.79
C LEU A 51 7.29 13.55 17.03
N ALA A 52 6.17 13.72 17.74
CA ALA A 52 5.59 15.03 18.10
C ALA A 52 5.79 15.36 19.58
#